data_AF-A0A8J7CHY2-F1
#
_entry.id   AF-A0A8J7CHY2-F1
#
_cell.length_a   1.000
_cell.length_b   1.000
_cell.length_c   1.000
_cell.angle_alpha   90.00
_cell.angle_beta   90.00
_cell.angle_gamma   90.00
#
_symmetry.space_group_name_H-M   'P 1'
#
loop_
_entity.id
_entity.type
_entity.pdbx_description
1 polymer ?
#
loop_
_entity_poly.entity_id
_entity_poly.type
_entity_poly.pdbx_seq_one_letter_code
_entity_poly.pdbx_strand_id
1 'polypeptide(L)' 'IDIMSSNEKLANQGSQFLFIAQALERIADHVTNLCEWINYMKTGEIKEFNN' A
#
# COMPACT_ATOMS: atom_id res chain seq x y z
N ILE A 1 11.23 -21.17 5.75
CA ILE A 1 10.26 -21.69 6.75
C ILE A 1 10.91 -21.75 8.13
N ASP A 2 12.12 -22.33 8.25
CA ASP A 2 12.87 -22.42 9.53
C ASP A 2 13.20 -21.10 10.26
N ILE A 3 13.40 -20.00 9.52
CA ILE A 3 13.76 -18.71 10.13
C ILE A 3 12.58 -18.11 10.92
N MET A 4 11.33 -18.35 10.47
CA MET A 4 10.13 -17.91 11.19
C MET A 4 9.77 -18.85 12.35
N SER A 5 10.11 -20.14 12.26
CA SER A 5 9.86 -21.12 13.34
C SER A 5 10.82 -20.99 14.52
N SER A 6 11.99 -20.36 14.33
CA SER A 6 13.02 -20.26 15.39
C SER A 6 12.72 -19.21 16.47
N ASN A 7 11.79 -18.28 16.23
CA ASN A 7 11.41 -17.26 17.21
C ASN A 7 9.98 -16.75 16.94
N GLU A 8 9.00 -17.46 17.47
CA GLU A 8 7.55 -17.20 17.32
C GLU A 8 7.18 -15.71 17.56
N LYS A 9 7.89 -15.03 18.45
CA LYS A 9 7.70 -13.60 18.74
C LYS A 9 8.06 -12.71 17.55
N LEU A 10 9.14 -13.02 16.83
CA LEU A 10 9.53 -12.30 15.61
C LEU A 10 8.58 -12.59 14.45
N ALA A 11 8.09 -13.82 14.32
CA ALA A 11 7.11 -14.18 13.29
C ALA A 11 5.77 -13.45 13.48
N ASN A 12 5.29 -13.34 14.73
CA ASN A 12 4.09 -12.57 15.07
C ASN A 12 4.27 -11.07 14.81
N GLN A 13 5.41 -10.50 15.22
CA GLN A 13 5.72 -9.09 14.96
C GLN A 13 5.84 -8.79 13.45
N GLY A 14 6.50 -9.66 12.69
CA GLY A 14 6.60 -9.55 11.23
C GLY A 14 5.24 -9.59 10.55
N SER A 15 4.34 -10.47 11.01
CA SER A 15 2.96 -10.54 10.50
C SER A 15 2.18 -9.26 10.78
N GLN A 16 2.33 -8.66 11.97
CA GLN A 16 1.70 -7.38 12.30
C GLN A 16 2.21 -6.25 11.39
N PHE A 17 3.52 -6.19 11.13
CA PHE A 17 4.07 -5.21 10.19
C PHE A 17 3.58 -5.43 8.76
N LEU A 18 3.37 -6.67 8.33
CA LEU A 18 2.80 -6.95 7.02
C LEU A 18 1.36 -6.42 6.90
N PHE A 19 0.54 -6.57 7.94
CA PHE A 19 -0.80 -5.97 7.96
C PHE A 19 -0.78 -4.44 7.92
N ILE A 20 0.16 -3.81 8.63
CA ILE A 20 0.35 -2.36 8.57
C ILE A 20 0.77 -1.93 7.16
N ALA A 21 1.72 -2.63 6.55
CA ALA A 21 2.19 -2.33 5.20
C ALA A 21 1.04 -2.42 4.18
N GLN A 22 0.22 -3.48 4.24
CA GLN A 22 -0.98 -3.61 3.40
C GLN A 22 -1.99 -2.49 3.61
N ALA A 23 -2.17 -2.02 4.86
CA ALA A 23 -3.04 -0.89 5.13
C ALA A 23 -2.51 0.41 4.52
N LEU A 24 -1.20 0.63 4.58
CA LEU A 24 -0.54 1.79 3.97
C LEU A 24 -0.62 1.75 2.44
N GLU A 25 -0.44 0.58 1.82
CA GLU A 25 -0.59 0.37 0.38
C GLU A 25 -1.98 0.79 -0.12
N ARG A 26 -3.04 0.32 0.55
CA ARG A 26 -4.43 0.74 0.22
C ARG A 26 -4.65 2.25 0.35
N ILE A 27 -4.08 2.87 1.38
CA ILE A 27 -4.15 4.33 1.54
C ILE A 27 -3.43 5.02 0.38
N ALA A 28 -2.26 4.52 -0.02
CA ALA A 28 -1.49 5.06 -1.14
C ALA A 28 -2.25 4.95 -2.47
N ASP A 29 -2.94 3.84 -2.73
CA ASP A 29 -3.79 3.67 -3.92
C ASP A 29 -4.94 4.70 -3.94
N HIS A 30 -5.62 4.91 -2.80
CA HIS A 30 -6.67 5.92 -2.72
C HIS A 30 -6.16 7.34 -2.96
N VAL A 31 -4.96 7.66 -2.46
CA VAL A 31 -4.30 8.95 -2.71
C VAL A 31 -3.94 9.09 -4.18
N THR A 32 -3.46 8.02 -4.82
CA THR A 32 -3.12 8.00 -6.25
C THR A 32 -4.36 8.28 -7.09
N ASN A 33 -5.47 7.56 -6.85
CA ASN A 33 -6.74 7.82 -7.54
C ASN A 33 -7.19 9.28 -7.37
N LEU A 34 -7.11 9.84 -6.15
CA LEU A 34 -7.47 11.24 -5.90
C LEU A 34 -6.61 12.22 -6.72
N CYS A 35 -5.30 11.96 -6.81
CA CYS A 35 -4.38 12.76 -7.62
C CYS A 35 -4.71 12.71 -9.11
N GLU A 36 -5.12 11.54 -9.62
CA GLU A 36 -5.59 11.39 -11.01
C GLU A 36 -6.83 12.26 -11.27
N TRP A 37 -7.82 12.24 -10.35
CA TRP A 37 -9.01 13.09 -10.44
C TRP A 37 -8.67 14.59 -10.38
N ILE A 38 -7.74 15.00 -9.50
CA ILE A 38 -7.27 16.39 -9.42
C ILE A 38 -6.60 16.82 -10.73
N ASN A 39 -5.76 15.94 -11.30
CA ASN A 39 -5.12 16.20 -12.58
C ASN A 39 -6.16 16.32 -13.70
N TYR A 40 -7.13 15.41 -13.75
CA TYR A 40 -8.24 15.44 -14.71
C TYR A 40 -9.04 16.74 -14.61
N MET A 41 -9.38 17.20 -13.40
CA MET A 41 -10.07 18.48 -13.21
C MET A 41 -9.28 19.69 -13.73
N LYS A 42 -7.94 19.59 -13.75
CA LYS A 42 -7.06 20.66 -14.22
C LYS A 42 -6.82 20.62 -15.73
N THR A 43 -6.63 19.44 -16.31
CA THR A 43 -6.21 19.28 -17.73
C THR A 43 -7.33 18.83 -18.65
N GLY A 44 -8.39 18.22 -18.13
CA GLY A 44 -9.44 17.55 -18.90
C GLY A 44 -9.03 16.18 -19.47
N GLU A 45 -7.83 15.70 -19.15
CA GLU A 45 -7.29 14.43 -19.66
C GLU A 45 -7.18 13.40 -18.52
N ILE A 46 -7.69 12.19 -18.77
CA ILE A 46 -7.54 11.07 -17.82
C ILE A 46 -6.11 10.57 -17.94
N LYS A 47 -5.38 10.62 -16.83
CA LYS A 47 -4.03 10.06 -16.73
C LYS A 47 -4.01 9.12 -15.55
N GLU A 48 -3.67 7.86 -15.81
CA GLU A 48 -3.42 6.86 -14.77
C GLU A 48 -1.98 7.00 -14.27
N PHE A 49 -1.83 7.00 -12.95
CA PHE A 49 -0.55 7.05 -12.25
C PHE A 49 -0.15 5.69 -11.69
N ASN A 50 -1.12 4.84 -11.35
CA ASN A 50 -0.86 3.43 -11.09
C ASN A 50 -0.78 2.67 -12.43
N ASN A 51 0.23 1.83 -12.57
CA ASN A 51 0.53 1.05 -13.78
C ASN A 51 0.76 -0.42 -13.41
#